data_AF-A0A6B2FUS8-F1
#
_entry.id   AF-A0A6B2FUS8-F1
#
_cell.length_a   1.000
_cell.length_b   1.000
_cell.length_c   1.000
_cell.angle_alpha   90.00
_cell.angle_beta   90.00
_cell.angle_gamma   90.00
#
_symmetry.space_group_name_H-M   'P 1'
#
loop_
_entity.id
_entity.type
_entity.pdbx_description
1 polymer ?
#
loop_
_entity_poly.entity_id
_entity_poly.type
_entity_poly.pdbx_seq_one_letter_code
_entity_poly.pdbx_strand_id
1 'polypeptide(L)'
;MINLLNIFSKKRKIIINFVDSDNKNQIITNKSFFGKKGKQINIDLGSIIDELQNHGYQIPSNFDRKMALTFGKKDNIVNISVAHQKKIIDVNHITKNFPLNQVKRTIKQIVHYSGAGSRTPIDNVNSVEFCRTLEIDAVTKEIVSKTAWVSNTNTFLKIGVPTLPGYVPDKTTVGGKKIVPDDGNQKYFVKYKLNEHPSTNKQAAIIQYVNLTANNAIVKTTKLEGEPNFPINYDINNDLNDLIARGFKLVDNGFNGKGIQFFGNNDSYVPVFIVTLRRDEIIVDSAHPYQKVDPEEYRKDITFTIKFSGAGKQTPENIIKTKHLQRKVLFSLVLNKIVENNTYPTEWKTVKKDFTDKIQVPVVKGYHSNLSQIETENITNSKSEIKVSYIRNNKIIPIDEDGKLIPTKEALYLATDPDDPTKLCTKQIIPQIPGYKSNYKIITLSNSNKDIKVIYKKIAADSKESQSDVYTASSTNDQIAIVNFIDLDHEGKQITSSGPLIGKPNENITDLYSTSIPIAGLEKAGYHVIFNNFDGNNKIQKFDGNDLTTQVFTVGLSKNSEQNMQLQQLKSSVNELIGQKSNNLSNPVVANLMNVLKSLIDLISILNKDNKNKN
;
A
#
# COMPACT_ATOMS: atom_id res chain seq x y z
N MET A 1 -4.10 -31.10 -74.60
CA MET A 1 -5.20 -31.81 -73.92
C MET A 1 -5.23 -31.36 -72.46
N ILE A 2 -6.19 -30.50 -72.15
CA ILE A 2 -6.84 -30.23 -70.85
C ILE A 2 -5.93 -30.19 -69.60
N ASN A 3 -5.59 -28.96 -69.19
CA ASN A 3 -5.07 -28.63 -67.86
C ASN A 3 -6.23 -28.72 -66.83
N LEU A 4 -6.62 -29.95 -66.50
CA LEU A 4 -7.50 -30.29 -65.39
C LEU A 4 -6.68 -30.25 -64.10
N LEU A 5 -6.67 -29.13 -63.37
CA LEU A 5 -6.61 -29.06 -61.88
C LEU A 5 -6.41 -27.60 -61.41
N ASN A 6 -7.49 -26.87 -61.09
CA ASN A 6 -7.63 -26.02 -59.88
C ASN A 6 -8.89 -25.12 -59.86
N ILE A 7 -10.05 -25.62 -60.32
CA ILE A 7 -11.30 -24.82 -60.28
C ILE A 7 -11.95 -24.80 -58.87
N PHE A 8 -11.46 -25.60 -57.92
CA PHE A 8 -11.92 -25.56 -56.52
C PHE A 8 -10.90 -24.89 -55.61
N SER A 9 -10.67 -23.57 -55.74
CA SER A 9 -10.03 -22.84 -54.64
C SER A 9 -10.97 -22.90 -53.42
N LYS A 10 -10.70 -23.81 -52.47
CA LYS A 10 -11.52 -24.00 -51.26
C LYS A 10 -11.69 -22.64 -50.56
N LYS A 11 -12.91 -22.10 -50.56
CA LYS A 11 -13.23 -20.85 -49.83
C LYS A 11 -12.85 -21.07 -48.36
N ARG A 12 -12.12 -20.11 -47.79
CA ARG A 12 -11.70 -20.10 -46.39
C ARG A 12 -12.67 -19.27 -45.58
N LYS A 13 -12.91 -19.71 -44.34
CA LYS A 13 -13.85 -19.08 -43.43
C LYS A 13 -13.08 -18.26 -42.38
N ILE A 14 -13.56 -17.06 -42.09
CA ILE A 14 -13.21 -16.31 -40.87
C ILE A 14 -14.47 -16.26 -40.02
N ILE A 15 -14.38 -16.67 -38.76
CA ILE A 15 -15.47 -16.57 -37.78
C ILE A 15 -15.04 -15.56 -36.73
N ILE A 16 -15.87 -14.56 -36.50
CA ILE A 16 -15.73 -13.63 -35.38
C ILE A 16 -16.80 -14.01 -34.36
N ASN A 17 -16.38 -14.46 -33.19
CA ASN A 17 -17.25 -14.74 -32.05
C ASN A 17 -17.14 -13.60 -31.06
N PHE A 18 -18.27 -13.11 -30.57
CA PHE A 18 -18.33 -12.32 -29.35
C PHE A 18 -18.61 -13.27 -28.20
N VAL A 19 -17.72 -13.30 -27.21
CA VAL A 19 -17.77 -14.22 -26.08
C VAL A 19 -17.94 -13.46 -24.78
N ASP A 20 -18.78 -14.00 -23.91
CA ASP A 20 -19.11 -13.45 -22.61
C ASP A 20 -18.05 -13.85 -21.58
N SER A 21 -17.22 -12.90 -21.15
CA SER A 21 -16.16 -13.19 -20.17
C SER A 21 -16.69 -13.55 -18.79
N ASP A 22 -17.87 -13.04 -18.42
CA ASP A 22 -18.46 -13.26 -17.11
C ASP A 22 -19.20 -14.59 -17.03
N ASN A 23 -19.52 -15.18 -18.18
CA ASN A 23 -20.17 -16.49 -18.29
C ASN A 23 -19.33 -17.51 -19.09
N LYS A 24 -18.12 -17.79 -18.60
CA LYS A 24 -17.22 -18.86 -19.11
C LYS A 24 -16.94 -18.78 -20.62
N ASN A 25 -16.86 -17.59 -21.18
CA ASN A 25 -16.65 -17.34 -22.61
C ASN A 25 -17.74 -17.97 -23.52
N GLN A 26 -18.98 -18.02 -23.04
CA GLN A 26 -20.11 -18.43 -23.88
C GLN A 26 -20.21 -17.52 -25.10
N ILE A 27 -20.40 -18.09 -26.29
CA ILE A 27 -20.60 -17.31 -27.52
C ILE A 27 -21.97 -16.63 -27.45
N ILE A 28 -21.97 -15.30 -27.43
CA ILE A 28 -23.17 -14.45 -27.44
C ILE A 28 -23.72 -14.37 -28.86
N THR A 29 -22.84 -14.04 -29.82
CA THR A 29 -23.16 -13.95 -31.24
C THR A 29 -21.92 -14.19 -32.08
N ASN A 30 -22.09 -14.55 -33.35
CA ASN A 30 -20.99 -14.72 -34.29
C ASN A 30 -21.31 -14.23 -35.70
N LYS A 31 -20.26 -13.85 -36.43
CA LYS A 31 -20.31 -13.54 -37.86
C LYS A 31 -19.30 -14.38 -38.61
N SER A 32 -19.74 -14.94 -39.74
CA SER A 32 -18.89 -15.74 -40.62
C SER A 32 -18.69 -15.04 -41.97
N PHE A 33 -17.44 -15.01 -42.43
CA PHE A 33 -17.04 -14.43 -43.71
C PHE A 33 -16.31 -15.49 -44.55
N PHE A 34 -16.48 -15.46 -45.87
CA PHE A 34 -15.87 -16.42 -46.78
C PHE A 34 -15.06 -15.73 -47.86
N GLY A 35 -13.85 -16.22 -48.13
CA GLY A 35 -12.97 -15.63 -49.14
C GLY A 35 -11.91 -16.57 -49.66
N LYS A 36 -11.16 -16.11 -50.66
CA LYS A 36 -10.00 -16.86 -51.19
C LYS A 36 -8.81 -16.67 -50.26
N LYS A 37 -8.02 -17.73 -50.07
CA LYS A 37 -6.76 -17.70 -49.31
C LYS A 37 -5.88 -16.53 -49.76
N GLY A 38 -5.33 -15.79 -48.80
CA GLY A 38 -4.43 -14.65 -49.03
C GLY A 38 -5.11 -13.33 -49.37
N LYS A 39 -6.44 -13.29 -49.54
CA LYS A 39 -7.19 -12.03 -49.69
C LYS A 39 -7.50 -11.42 -48.32
N GLN A 40 -7.49 -10.10 -48.26
CA GLN A 40 -7.89 -9.33 -47.08
C GLN A 40 -9.38 -8.98 -47.15
N ILE A 41 -10.01 -8.89 -45.99
CA ILE A 41 -11.36 -8.36 -45.81
C ILE A 41 -11.31 -7.28 -44.73
N ASN A 42 -12.00 -6.17 -44.99
CA ASN A 42 -12.24 -5.11 -44.01
C ASN A 42 -13.64 -5.32 -43.44
N ILE A 43 -13.74 -5.42 -42.12
CA ILE A 43 -14.95 -5.77 -41.39
C ILE A 43 -15.30 -4.59 -40.48
N ASP A 44 -16.53 -4.12 -40.55
CA ASP A 44 -17.10 -3.15 -39.61
C ASP A 44 -17.98 -3.88 -38.60
N LEU A 45 -17.65 -3.73 -37.32
CA LEU A 45 -18.35 -4.35 -36.19
C LEU A 45 -19.25 -3.36 -35.44
N GLY A 46 -19.36 -2.10 -35.90
CA GLY A 46 -20.07 -1.03 -35.20
C GLY A 46 -21.49 -1.40 -34.79
N SER A 47 -22.29 -1.94 -35.71
CA SER A 47 -23.70 -2.29 -35.43
C SER A 47 -23.85 -3.40 -34.38
N ILE A 48 -22.97 -4.41 -34.42
CA ILE A 48 -23.00 -5.53 -33.45
C ILE A 48 -22.56 -5.02 -32.08
N ILE A 49 -21.57 -4.14 -32.05
CA ILE A 49 -21.08 -3.50 -30.83
C ILE A 49 -22.18 -2.64 -30.20
N ASP A 50 -22.89 -1.83 -31.00
CA ASP A 50 -24.00 -1.01 -30.50
C ASP A 50 -25.14 -1.88 -29.95
N GLU A 51 -25.46 -2.99 -30.63
CA GLU A 51 -26.43 -3.97 -30.14
C GLU A 51 -26.00 -4.60 -28.82
N LEU A 52 -24.74 -5.06 -28.70
CA LEU A 52 -24.21 -5.61 -27.46
C LEU A 52 -24.23 -4.59 -26.31
N GLN A 53 -23.85 -3.34 -26.58
CA GLN A 53 -23.91 -2.26 -25.59
C GLN A 53 -25.34 -1.99 -25.13
N ASN A 54 -26.32 -2.00 -26.03
CA ASN A 54 -27.74 -1.84 -25.71
C ASN A 54 -28.29 -3.01 -24.88
N HIS A 55 -27.74 -4.22 -25.06
CA HIS A 55 -28.07 -5.39 -24.25
C HIS A 55 -27.32 -5.42 -22.90
N GLY A 56 -26.44 -4.45 -22.63
CA GLY A 56 -25.76 -4.30 -21.36
C GLY A 56 -24.34 -4.86 -21.33
N TYR A 57 -23.72 -5.16 -22.47
CA TYR A 57 -22.32 -5.58 -22.53
C TYR A 57 -21.35 -4.40 -22.61
N GLN A 58 -20.27 -4.46 -21.85
CA GLN A 58 -19.17 -3.52 -21.87
C GLN A 58 -18.12 -3.98 -22.88
N ILE A 59 -17.73 -3.02 -23.72
CA ILE A 59 -16.69 -3.21 -24.75
C ILE A 59 -15.42 -2.54 -24.25
N PRO A 60 -14.23 -3.16 -24.43
CA PRO A 60 -12.97 -2.52 -24.08
C PRO A 60 -12.86 -1.15 -24.76
N SER A 61 -12.48 -0.13 -23.98
CA SER A 61 -12.47 1.27 -24.45
C SER A 61 -11.51 1.53 -25.62
N ASN A 62 -10.51 0.66 -25.80
CA ASN A 62 -9.53 0.69 -26.88
C ASN A 62 -9.85 -0.27 -28.04
N PHE A 63 -11.05 -0.85 -28.09
CA PHE A 63 -11.42 -1.79 -29.15
C PHE A 63 -11.66 -1.07 -30.49
N ASP A 64 -10.92 -1.45 -31.53
CA ASP A 64 -11.15 -0.95 -32.88
C ASP A 64 -12.41 -1.59 -33.47
N ARG A 65 -13.44 -0.77 -33.74
CA ARG A 65 -14.70 -1.20 -34.35
C ARG A 65 -14.51 -1.69 -35.79
N LYS A 66 -13.36 -1.40 -36.42
CA LYS A 66 -13.02 -1.86 -37.75
C LYS A 66 -11.83 -2.79 -37.68
N MET A 67 -11.88 -3.89 -38.42
CA MET A 67 -10.80 -4.89 -38.43
C MET A 67 -10.46 -5.27 -39.86
N ALA A 68 -9.16 -5.40 -40.14
CA ALA A 68 -8.68 -5.86 -41.43
C ALA A 68 -8.00 -7.24 -41.25
N LEU A 69 -8.61 -8.29 -41.81
CA LEU A 69 -8.17 -9.67 -41.63
C LEU A 69 -7.87 -10.35 -42.95
N THR A 70 -6.87 -11.25 -42.97
CA THR A 70 -6.48 -12.01 -44.17
C THR A 70 -6.90 -13.47 -44.05
N PHE A 71 -7.52 -14.01 -45.11
CA PHE A 71 -7.95 -15.42 -45.15
C PHE A 71 -6.73 -16.36 -45.16
N GLY A 72 -6.57 -17.13 -44.08
CA GLY A 72 -5.39 -17.97 -43.83
C GLY A 72 -5.34 -19.28 -44.61
N LYS A 73 -4.40 -20.15 -44.23
CA LYS A 73 -4.28 -21.53 -44.78
C LYS A 73 -5.40 -22.45 -44.26
N LYS A 74 -5.94 -22.18 -43.07
CA LYS A 74 -7.08 -22.85 -42.42
C LYS A 74 -8.17 -21.81 -42.12
N ASP A 75 -9.32 -22.26 -41.63
CA ASP A 75 -10.35 -21.35 -41.14
C ASP A 75 -9.83 -20.64 -39.88
N ASN A 76 -10.06 -19.33 -39.80
CA ASN A 76 -9.60 -18.50 -38.69
C ASN A 76 -10.77 -18.20 -37.77
N ILE A 77 -10.57 -18.35 -36.46
CA ILE A 77 -11.55 -17.96 -35.44
C ILE A 77 -10.94 -16.81 -34.64
N VAL A 78 -11.68 -15.72 -34.51
CA VAL A 78 -11.35 -14.56 -33.70
C VAL A 78 -12.39 -14.46 -32.60
N ASN A 79 -11.96 -14.54 -31.34
CA ASN A 79 -12.84 -14.36 -30.19
C ASN A 79 -12.64 -12.95 -29.63
N ILE A 80 -13.72 -12.18 -29.57
CA ILE A 80 -13.77 -10.86 -28.96
C ILE A 80 -14.46 -11.03 -27.62
N SER A 81 -13.74 -10.80 -26.54
CA SER A 81 -14.27 -10.93 -25.18
C SER A 81 -14.99 -9.65 -24.79
N VAL A 82 -16.20 -9.79 -24.25
CA VAL A 82 -17.02 -8.69 -23.71
C VAL A 82 -17.50 -9.04 -22.32
N ALA A 83 -17.55 -8.05 -21.44
CA ALA A 83 -18.00 -8.20 -20.05
C ALA A 83 -19.40 -7.60 -19.87
N HIS A 84 -20.06 -7.85 -18.76
CA HIS A 84 -21.30 -7.20 -18.39
C HIS A 84 -21.05 -5.78 -17.87
N GLN A 85 -21.88 -4.84 -18.27
CA GLN A 85 -21.93 -3.52 -17.65
C GLN A 85 -22.58 -3.63 -16.27
N LYS A 86 -22.10 -2.81 -15.35
CA LYS A 86 -22.75 -2.58 -14.06
C LYS A 86 -23.61 -1.33 -14.14
N LYS A 87 -24.83 -1.41 -13.63
CA LYS A 87 -25.75 -0.27 -13.54
C LYS A 87 -26.12 0.01 -12.09
N ILE A 88 -26.17 1.27 -11.72
CA ILE A 88 -26.64 1.71 -10.41
C ILE A 88 -28.14 1.96 -10.47
N ILE A 89 -28.87 1.43 -9.48
CA ILE A 89 -30.26 1.75 -9.20
C ILE A 89 -30.33 2.49 -7.86
N ASP A 90 -30.90 3.68 -7.89
CA ASP A 90 -31.16 4.53 -6.73
C ASP A 90 -32.57 5.12 -6.82
N VAL A 91 -32.92 6.04 -5.92
CA VAL A 91 -34.25 6.67 -5.86
C VAL A 91 -34.66 7.41 -7.14
N ASN A 92 -33.71 7.82 -7.96
CA ASN A 92 -33.94 8.55 -9.22
C ASN A 92 -33.89 7.63 -10.45
N HIS A 93 -33.33 6.42 -10.32
CA HIS A 93 -33.11 5.46 -11.41
C HIS A 93 -33.98 4.19 -11.29
N ILE A 94 -35.19 4.33 -10.75
CA ILE A 94 -36.15 3.24 -10.56
C ILE A 94 -36.56 2.63 -11.90
N THR A 95 -36.76 1.32 -11.90
CA THR A 95 -37.30 0.59 -13.07
C THR A 95 -38.43 -0.35 -12.65
N LYS A 96 -39.17 -0.90 -13.61
CA LYS A 96 -40.24 -1.88 -13.34
C LYS A 96 -39.74 -3.09 -12.53
N ASN A 97 -38.51 -3.56 -12.81
CA ASN A 97 -37.92 -4.71 -12.13
C ASN A 97 -37.28 -4.34 -10.78
N PHE A 98 -36.95 -3.07 -10.58
CA PHE A 98 -36.36 -2.53 -9.36
C PHE A 98 -37.19 -1.35 -8.84
N PRO A 99 -38.34 -1.62 -8.21
CA PRO A 99 -39.25 -0.60 -7.70
C PRO A 99 -38.68 0.18 -6.51
N LEU A 100 -39.27 1.35 -6.24
CA LEU A 100 -38.83 2.32 -5.23
C LEU A 100 -38.64 1.71 -3.83
N ASN A 101 -39.49 0.77 -3.42
CA ASN A 101 -39.40 0.12 -2.09
C ASN A 101 -38.12 -0.72 -1.89
N GLN A 102 -37.39 -1.06 -2.95
CA GLN A 102 -36.11 -1.74 -2.83
C GLN A 102 -34.97 -0.78 -2.44
N VAL A 103 -35.09 0.52 -2.76
CA VAL A 103 -34.03 1.53 -2.56
C VAL A 103 -34.44 2.68 -1.66
N LYS A 104 -35.72 2.76 -1.30
CA LYS A 104 -36.28 3.74 -0.36
C LYS A 104 -37.27 3.08 0.59
N ARG A 105 -37.15 3.38 1.88
CA ARG A 105 -38.12 3.02 2.91
C ARG A 105 -38.50 4.24 3.71
N THR A 106 -39.79 4.40 3.96
CA THR A 106 -40.32 5.51 4.75
C THR A 106 -41.07 4.94 5.95
N ILE A 107 -40.61 5.29 7.15
CA ILE A 107 -41.21 4.86 8.42
C ILE A 107 -41.89 6.06 9.05
N LYS A 108 -43.15 5.90 9.47
CA LYS A 108 -43.96 6.97 10.06
C LYS A 108 -44.04 6.84 11.58
N GLN A 109 -43.99 7.96 12.28
CA GLN A 109 -44.48 8.10 13.65
C GLN A 109 -45.83 8.82 13.60
N ILE A 110 -46.83 8.24 14.25
CA ILE A 110 -48.21 8.73 14.29
C ILE A 110 -48.60 8.89 15.75
N VAL A 111 -49.04 10.09 16.15
CA VAL A 111 -49.60 10.38 17.47
C VAL A 111 -51.08 10.63 17.33
N HIS A 112 -51.89 9.74 17.90
CA HIS A 112 -53.33 9.85 17.97
C HIS A 112 -53.75 10.58 19.23
N TYR A 113 -54.61 11.60 19.09
CA TYR A 113 -55.17 12.34 20.21
C TYR A 113 -56.66 12.01 20.40
N SER A 114 -57.13 11.96 21.64
CA SER A 114 -58.54 11.66 21.95
C SER A 114 -58.99 12.31 23.26
N GLY A 115 -60.31 12.43 23.48
CA GLY A 115 -60.87 12.74 24.80
C GLY A 115 -61.28 14.20 25.05
N ALA A 116 -61.11 15.11 24.10
CA ALA A 116 -61.48 16.53 24.26
C ALA A 116 -62.62 16.99 23.32
N GLY A 117 -63.46 16.06 22.85
CA GLY A 117 -64.58 16.37 21.94
C GLY A 117 -64.11 17.07 20.67
N SER A 118 -64.79 18.14 20.26
CA SER A 118 -64.45 18.96 19.08
C SER A 118 -63.12 19.73 19.23
N ARG A 119 -62.55 19.78 20.43
CA ARG A 119 -61.26 20.42 20.72
C ARG A 119 -60.08 19.44 20.71
N THR A 120 -60.32 18.17 20.38
CA THR A 120 -59.27 17.17 20.25
C THR A 120 -58.29 17.58 19.14
N PRO A 121 -56.98 17.68 19.42
CA PRO A 121 -56.00 18.00 18.38
C PRO A 121 -56.02 16.99 17.23
N ILE A 122 -55.67 17.43 16.03
CA ILE A 122 -55.45 16.53 14.90
C ILE A 122 -54.23 15.64 15.14
N ASP A 123 -54.25 14.44 14.57
CA ASP A 123 -53.13 13.51 14.66
C ASP A 123 -51.84 14.14 14.14
N ASN A 124 -50.74 13.89 14.85
CA ASN A 124 -49.41 14.32 14.41
C ASN A 124 -48.73 13.17 13.68
N VAL A 125 -48.34 13.40 12.42
CA VAL A 125 -47.64 12.43 11.59
C VAL A 125 -46.30 13.01 11.16
N ASN A 126 -45.21 12.29 11.44
CA ASN A 126 -43.90 12.58 10.88
C ASN A 126 -43.27 11.30 10.31
N SER A 127 -42.22 11.44 9.52
CA SER A 127 -41.58 10.31 8.87
C SER A 127 -40.07 10.46 8.78
N VAL A 128 -39.39 9.31 8.76
CA VAL A 128 -37.97 9.19 8.46
C VAL A 128 -37.82 8.33 7.21
N GLU A 129 -36.91 8.74 6.33
CA GLU A 129 -36.64 8.05 5.07
C GLU A 129 -35.24 7.45 5.08
N PHE A 130 -35.15 6.17 4.72
CA PHE A 130 -33.90 5.48 4.47
C PHE A 130 -33.76 5.23 2.98
N CYS A 131 -32.58 5.52 2.45
CA CYS A 131 -32.22 5.27 1.05
C CYS A 131 -31.01 4.34 0.98
N ARG A 132 -30.89 3.60 -0.11
CA ARG A 132 -29.67 2.85 -0.47
C ARG A 132 -29.57 2.75 -1.98
N THR A 133 -28.42 2.31 -2.49
CA THR A 133 -28.23 2.01 -3.90
C THR A 133 -28.00 0.52 -4.12
N LEU A 134 -28.40 0.04 -5.29
CA LEU A 134 -28.13 -1.31 -5.78
C LEU A 134 -27.19 -1.20 -6.97
N GLU A 135 -26.20 -2.08 -7.05
CA GLU A 135 -25.46 -2.33 -8.27
C GLU A 135 -26.03 -3.59 -8.91
N ILE A 136 -26.47 -3.49 -10.16
CA ILE A 136 -27.05 -4.60 -10.91
C ILE A 136 -26.19 -4.94 -12.12
N ASP A 137 -26.26 -6.20 -12.51
CA ASP A 137 -25.76 -6.68 -13.78
C ASP A 137 -26.71 -6.25 -14.90
N ALA A 138 -26.18 -5.55 -15.90
CA ALA A 138 -27.01 -5.01 -16.98
C ALA A 138 -27.52 -6.09 -17.94
N VAL A 139 -26.92 -7.28 -17.99
CA VAL A 139 -27.32 -8.39 -18.84
C VAL A 139 -28.27 -9.32 -18.08
N THR A 140 -27.83 -9.89 -16.96
CA THR A 140 -28.61 -10.89 -16.20
C THR A 140 -29.74 -10.26 -15.39
N LYS A 141 -29.68 -8.95 -15.13
CA LYS A 141 -30.58 -8.21 -14.23
C LYS A 141 -30.52 -8.71 -12.78
N GLU A 142 -29.43 -9.34 -12.37
CA GLU A 142 -29.21 -9.75 -10.99
C GLU A 142 -28.59 -8.61 -10.17
N ILE A 143 -28.83 -8.60 -8.86
CA ILE A 143 -28.21 -7.65 -7.94
C ILE A 143 -26.80 -8.15 -7.61
N VAL A 144 -25.79 -7.41 -8.04
CA VAL A 144 -24.38 -7.66 -7.77
C VAL A 144 -24.02 -7.22 -6.35
N SER A 145 -24.44 -6.02 -5.94
CA SER A 145 -24.16 -5.51 -4.60
C SER A 145 -25.21 -4.50 -4.11
N LYS A 146 -25.18 -4.23 -2.81
CA LYS A 146 -26.10 -3.34 -2.10
C LYS A 146 -25.31 -2.45 -1.15
N THR A 147 -25.54 -1.14 -1.19
CA THR A 147 -25.03 -0.29 -0.11
C THR A 147 -25.84 -0.47 1.15
N ALA A 148 -25.26 -0.10 2.29
CA ALA A 148 -26.03 0.07 3.52
C ALA A 148 -27.14 1.11 3.33
N TRP A 149 -28.22 0.97 4.11
CA TRP A 149 -29.23 2.00 4.23
C TRP A 149 -28.64 3.22 4.93
N VAL A 150 -28.90 4.40 4.35
CA VAL A 150 -28.48 5.70 4.88
C VAL A 150 -29.71 6.58 5.09
N SER A 151 -29.68 7.41 6.12
CA SER A 151 -30.70 8.41 6.42
C SER A 151 -30.04 9.62 7.06
N ASN A 152 -30.65 10.79 6.91
CA ASN A 152 -30.24 12.03 7.60
C ASN A 152 -30.47 11.97 9.12
N THR A 153 -31.36 11.09 9.58
CA THR A 153 -31.62 10.82 11.00
C THR A 153 -32.11 9.38 11.18
N ASN A 154 -31.74 8.74 12.28
CA ASN A 154 -32.28 7.44 12.69
C ASN A 154 -33.16 7.56 13.95
N THR A 155 -33.60 8.77 14.28
CA THR A 155 -34.40 9.06 15.46
C THR A 155 -35.60 9.90 15.04
N PHE A 156 -36.79 9.53 15.51
CA PHE A 156 -37.99 10.35 15.32
C PHE A 156 -37.93 11.63 16.15
N LEU A 157 -38.73 12.63 15.76
CA LEU A 157 -38.93 13.82 16.59
C LEU A 157 -39.56 13.42 17.94
N LYS A 158 -39.01 13.93 19.03
CA LYS A 158 -39.71 13.96 20.32
C LYS A 158 -40.74 15.09 20.25
N ILE A 159 -41.98 14.78 20.62
CA ILE A 159 -43.12 15.70 20.45
C ILE A 159 -43.62 16.12 21.82
N GLY A 160 -43.74 17.44 22.02
CA GLY A 160 -44.50 18.01 23.14
C GLY A 160 -45.99 17.85 22.88
N VAL A 161 -46.72 17.31 23.85
CA VAL A 161 -48.18 17.14 23.72
C VAL A 161 -48.83 18.52 23.79
N PRO A 162 -49.70 18.91 22.82
CA PRO A 162 -50.36 20.20 22.82
C PRO A 162 -51.09 20.48 24.13
N THR A 163 -50.95 21.69 24.64
CA THR A 163 -51.69 22.12 25.82
C THR A 163 -53.11 22.55 25.40
N LEU A 164 -54.12 22.11 26.14
CA LEU A 164 -55.52 22.44 25.83
C LEU A 164 -56.21 23.02 27.07
N PRO A 165 -56.63 24.29 27.07
CA PRO A 165 -57.30 24.91 28.22
C PRO A 165 -58.52 24.11 28.69
N GLY A 166 -58.54 23.78 29.98
CA GLY A 166 -59.60 22.97 30.61
C GLY A 166 -59.40 21.45 30.50
N TYR A 167 -58.32 20.97 29.87
CA TYR A 167 -58.03 19.54 29.75
C TYR A 167 -56.59 19.23 30.15
N VAL A 168 -56.39 18.04 30.72
CA VAL A 168 -55.07 17.52 31.08
C VAL A 168 -54.80 16.27 30.24
N PRO A 169 -53.73 16.23 29.44
CA PRO A 169 -53.33 15.01 28.76
C PRO A 169 -52.70 14.02 29.74
N ASP A 170 -52.84 12.73 29.45
CA ASP A 170 -52.18 11.64 30.19
C ASP A 170 -50.65 11.62 30.01
N LYS A 171 -50.12 12.38 29.04
CA LYS A 171 -48.70 12.46 28.69
C LYS A 171 -48.31 13.90 28.37
N THR A 172 -47.09 14.28 28.77
CA THR A 172 -46.51 15.59 28.43
C THR A 172 -45.68 15.55 27.15
N THR A 173 -45.04 14.42 26.86
CA THR A 173 -44.26 14.20 25.63
C THR A 173 -44.45 12.78 25.10
N VAL A 174 -44.26 12.60 23.78
CA VAL A 174 -44.36 11.30 23.09
C VAL A 174 -43.35 11.22 21.94
N GLY A 175 -43.15 10.01 21.40
CA GLY A 175 -42.25 9.80 20.28
C GLY A 175 -40.77 9.85 20.66
N GLY A 176 -39.91 10.22 19.72
CA GLY A 176 -38.48 10.35 19.96
C GLY A 176 -37.68 9.04 19.88
N LYS A 177 -38.30 7.96 19.43
CA LYS A 177 -37.69 6.62 19.37
C LYS A 177 -36.62 6.56 18.27
N LYS A 178 -35.52 5.85 18.56
CA LYS A 178 -34.58 5.38 17.53
C LYS A 178 -35.25 4.35 16.63
N ILE A 179 -34.96 4.42 15.35
CA ILE A 179 -35.50 3.49 14.36
C ILE A 179 -34.44 3.01 13.37
N VAL A 180 -34.67 1.82 12.84
CA VAL A 180 -33.86 1.18 11.80
C VAL A 180 -34.72 0.93 10.55
N PRO A 181 -34.13 0.71 9.37
CA PRO A 181 -34.88 0.62 8.11
C PRO A 181 -35.94 -0.49 8.06
N ASP A 182 -35.81 -1.54 8.87
CA ASP A 182 -36.76 -2.67 8.94
C ASP A 182 -37.90 -2.44 9.95
N ASP A 183 -37.89 -1.33 10.70
CA ASP A 183 -38.97 -1.03 11.65
C ASP A 183 -40.30 -0.72 10.93
N GLY A 184 -41.40 -1.12 11.57
CA GLY A 184 -42.74 -0.70 11.16
C GLY A 184 -43.07 0.74 11.60
N ASN A 185 -44.20 1.25 11.13
CA ASN A 185 -44.73 2.53 11.60
C ASN A 185 -44.97 2.51 13.12
N GLN A 186 -44.57 3.57 13.81
CA GLN A 186 -44.73 3.72 15.26
C GLN A 186 -46.01 4.50 15.55
N LYS A 187 -46.85 3.99 16.45
CA LYS A 187 -48.10 4.65 16.87
C LYS A 187 -48.06 4.97 18.36
N TYR A 188 -48.50 6.16 18.71
CA TYR A 188 -48.64 6.64 20.08
C TYR A 188 -50.05 7.16 20.28
N PHE A 189 -50.57 7.01 21.50
CA PHE A 189 -51.91 7.46 21.86
C PHE A 189 -51.80 8.41 23.06
N VAL A 190 -52.51 9.52 22.98
CA VAL A 190 -52.62 10.53 24.03
C VAL A 190 -54.11 10.75 24.30
N LYS A 191 -54.48 10.72 25.57
CA LYS A 191 -55.86 10.93 26.02
C LYS A 191 -55.93 12.16 26.89
N TYR A 192 -56.79 13.10 26.51
CA TYR A 192 -57.15 14.25 27.32
C TYR A 192 -58.29 13.89 28.27
N LYS A 193 -58.21 14.37 29.50
CA LYS A 193 -59.29 14.34 30.49
C LYS A 193 -59.69 15.75 30.86
N LEU A 194 -60.97 15.97 31.13
CA LEU A 194 -61.46 17.24 31.64
C LEU A 194 -60.75 17.56 32.97
N ASN A 195 -60.31 18.80 33.13
CA ASN A 195 -59.76 19.27 34.39
C ASN A 195 -60.90 19.72 35.31
N GLU A 196 -61.31 18.83 36.21
CA GLU A 196 -62.39 19.09 37.18
C GLU A 196 -61.96 20.01 38.34
N HIS A 197 -60.65 20.19 38.53
CA HIS A 197 -60.06 21.01 39.58
C HIS A 197 -59.04 22.00 39.01
N PRO A 198 -59.48 23.10 38.37
CA PRO A 198 -58.60 24.14 37.89
C PRO A 198 -57.80 24.76 39.04
N SER A 199 -56.48 24.83 38.87
CA SER A 199 -55.61 25.51 39.82
C SER A 199 -55.77 27.03 39.75
N THR A 200 -55.56 27.67 40.91
CA THR A 200 -55.41 29.12 41.06
C THR A 200 -53.96 29.52 41.36
N ASN A 201 -53.05 28.55 41.52
CA ASN A 201 -51.63 28.79 41.74
C ASN A 201 -50.92 29.08 40.41
N LYS A 202 -49.77 29.75 40.49
CA LYS A 202 -48.86 29.89 39.34
C LYS A 202 -48.46 28.53 38.80
N GLN A 203 -48.45 28.42 37.48
CA GLN A 203 -48.18 27.21 36.74
C GLN A 203 -46.82 27.31 36.06
N ALA A 204 -46.15 26.16 35.91
CA ALA A 204 -44.89 26.08 35.18
C ALA A 204 -45.10 25.65 33.73
N ALA A 205 -44.18 26.03 32.85
CA ALA A 205 -44.03 25.49 31.51
C ALA A 205 -42.55 25.22 31.23
N ILE A 206 -42.26 24.16 30.47
CA ILE A 206 -40.89 23.77 30.14
C ILE A 206 -40.70 23.82 28.62
N ILE A 207 -39.64 24.47 28.16
CA ILE A 207 -39.16 24.40 26.78
C ILE A 207 -37.86 23.58 26.80
N GLN A 208 -37.84 22.46 26.09
CA GLN A 208 -36.65 21.63 25.89
C GLN A 208 -36.12 21.79 24.47
N TYR A 209 -34.87 22.22 24.35
CA TYR A 209 -34.13 22.19 23.10
C TYR A 209 -33.41 20.86 23.01
N VAL A 210 -33.70 20.05 21.98
CA VAL A 210 -33.16 18.69 21.84
C VAL A 210 -32.36 18.56 20.56
N ASN A 211 -31.27 17.78 20.60
CA ASN A 211 -30.46 17.47 19.42
C ASN A 211 -30.88 16.15 18.79
N LEU A 212 -31.52 16.22 17.63
CA LEU A 212 -31.97 15.08 16.85
C LEU A 212 -30.83 14.14 16.46
N THR A 213 -29.66 14.68 16.06
CA THR A 213 -28.50 13.85 15.66
C THR A 213 -27.79 13.21 16.85
N ALA A 214 -28.10 13.65 18.07
CA ALA A 214 -27.69 13.00 19.32
C ALA A 214 -28.87 12.32 20.02
N ASN A 215 -29.79 11.72 19.25
CA ASN A 215 -30.91 10.91 19.76
C ASN A 215 -31.86 11.68 20.67
N ASN A 216 -32.20 12.92 20.30
CA ASN A 216 -32.99 13.86 21.10
C ASN A 216 -32.38 14.18 22.48
N ALA A 217 -31.05 14.12 22.62
CA ALA A 217 -30.38 14.58 23.84
C ALA A 217 -30.74 16.04 24.13
N ILE A 218 -31.09 16.35 25.38
CA ILE A 218 -31.43 17.71 25.81
C ILE A 218 -30.15 18.55 25.79
N VAL A 219 -30.23 19.68 25.09
CA VAL A 219 -29.14 20.63 24.92
C VAL A 219 -29.33 21.86 25.81
N LYS A 220 -30.58 22.24 26.06
CA LYS A 220 -30.98 23.34 26.94
C LYS A 220 -32.41 23.13 27.40
N THR A 221 -32.70 23.58 28.62
CA THR A 221 -34.05 23.60 29.19
C THR A 221 -34.34 24.99 29.74
N THR A 222 -35.48 25.54 29.38
CA THR A 222 -36.00 26.80 29.94
C THR A 222 -37.27 26.49 30.72
N LYS A 223 -37.29 26.84 32.02
CA LYS A 223 -38.49 26.77 32.85
C LYS A 223 -39.09 28.17 32.97
N LEU A 224 -40.38 28.28 32.70
CA LEU A 224 -41.17 29.50 32.79
C LEU A 224 -42.26 29.31 33.83
N GLU A 225 -42.72 30.40 34.44
CA GLU A 225 -43.83 30.41 35.39
C GLU A 225 -44.79 31.55 35.06
N GLY A 226 -46.09 31.33 35.27
CA GLY A 226 -47.12 32.32 35.00
C GLY A 226 -48.49 31.90 35.50
N GLU A 227 -49.48 32.75 35.29
CA GLU A 227 -50.85 32.49 35.72
C GLU A 227 -51.52 31.37 34.89
N PRO A 228 -52.39 30.55 35.50
CA PRO A 228 -53.03 29.43 34.80
C PRO A 228 -53.86 29.91 33.60
N ASN A 229 -53.77 29.20 32.47
CA ASN A 229 -54.41 29.55 31.19
C ASN A 229 -53.97 30.88 30.54
N PHE A 230 -52.95 31.59 31.05
CA PHE A 230 -52.44 32.80 30.40
C PHE A 230 -51.45 32.45 29.26
N PRO A 231 -51.35 33.31 28.23
CA PRO A 231 -50.39 33.10 27.15
C PRO A 231 -48.95 33.18 27.67
N ILE A 232 -48.09 32.31 27.15
CA ILE A 232 -46.67 32.29 27.44
C ILE A 232 -45.98 33.30 26.52
N ASN A 233 -45.66 34.48 27.06
CA ASN A 233 -44.92 35.50 26.34
C ASN A 233 -43.41 35.26 26.47
N TYR A 234 -42.89 34.35 25.67
CA TYR A 234 -41.46 34.01 25.64
C TYR A 234 -40.95 33.99 24.20
N ASP A 235 -39.85 34.68 23.94
CA ASP A 235 -39.17 34.62 22.64
C ASP A 235 -38.00 33.64 22.69
N ILE A 236 -38.13 32.56 21.93
CA ILE A 236 -37.09 31.53 21.80
C ILE A 236 -35.89 31.98 20.95
N ASN A 237 -35.97 33.10 20.22
CA ASN A 237 -34.93 33.53 19.29
C ASN A 237 -33.59 33.78 19.99
N ASN A 238 -33.60 34.27 21.23
CA ASN A 238 -32.36 34.46 22.00
C ASN A 238 -31.64 33.13 22.25
N ASP A 239 -32.39 32.11 22.65
CA ASP A 239 -31.86 30.77 22.84
C ASP A 239 -31.42 30.14 21.52
N LEU A 240 -32.23 30.29 20.47
CA LEU A 240 -31.90 29.78 19.14
C LEU A 240 -30.64 30.42 18.58
N ASN A 241 -30.44 31.72 18.77
CA ASN A 241 -29.24 32.42 18.29
C ASN A 241 -27.96 31.89 18.97
N ASP A 242 -27.99 31.67 20.29
CA ASP A 242 -26.88 31.01 21.01
C ASP A 242 -26.61 29.60 20.46
N LEU A 243 -27.68 28.82 20.25
CA LEU A 243 -27.57 27.46 19.74
C LEU A 243 -27.06 27.42 18.30
N ILE A 244 -27.48 28.35 17.45
CA ILE A 244 -26.99 28.48 16.07
C ILE A 244 -25.51 28.86 16.07
N ALA A 245 -25.08 29.79 16.92
CA ALA A 245 -23.67 30.14 17.09
C ALA A 245 -22.81 28.97 17.58
N ARG A 246 -23.42 27.98 18.24
CA ARG A 246 -22.81 26.70 18.65
C ARG A 246 -22.93 25.58 17.62
N GLY A 247 -23.38 25.89 16.40
CA GLY A 247 -23.42 24.99 15.25
C GLY A 247 -24.68 24.14 15.14
N PHE A 248 -25.75 24.48 15.87
CA PHE A 248 -27.04 23.85 15.68
C PHE A 248 -27.83 24.49 14.54
N LYS A 249 -28.67 23.67 13.90
CA LYS A 249 -29.66 24.12 12.92
C LYS A 249 -31.05 23.72 13.41
N LEU A 250 -32.00 24.65 13.35
CA LEU A 250 -33.40 24.39 13.71
C LEU A 250 -34.02 23.37 12.75
N VAL A 251 -34.72 22.37 13.31
CA VAL A 251 -35.46 21.35 12.56
C VAL A 251 -36.96 21.55 12.74
N ASP A 252 -37.42 21.70 13.98
CA ASP A 252 -38.83 21.88 14.31
C ASP A 252 -38.97 22.77 15.54
N ASN A 253 -39.94 23.67 15.51
CA ASN A 253 -40.29 24.54 16.63
C ASN A 253 -41.65 24.14 17.19
N GLY A 254 -41.65 23.20 18.12
CA GLY A 254 -42.84 22.74 18.83
C GLY A 254 -43.29 23.63 19.99
N PHE A 255 -42.69 24.82 20.16
CA PHE A 255 -43.17 25.83 21.12
C PHE A 255 -44.16 26.78 20.42
N ASN A 256 -43.67 27.83 19.78
CA ASN A 256 -44.53 28.87 19.18
C ASN A 256 -44.63 28.79 17.64
N GLY A 257 -44.03 27.78 17.01
CA GLY A 257 -44.04 27.62 15.56
C GLY A 257 -45.43 27.37 14.95
N LYS A 258 -46.42 26.99 15.78
CA LYS A 258 -47.81 26.75 15.39
C LYS A 258 -48.81 27.72 16.03
N GLY A 259 -48.33 28.78 16.67
CA GLY A 259 -49.16 29.76 17.37
C GLY A 259 -48.80 29.93 18.84
N ILE A 260 -49.57 30.76 19.53
CA ILE A 260 -49.37 31.13 20.93
C ILE A 260 -49.60 29.90 21.83
N GLN A 261 -48.72 29.71 22.80
CA GLN A 261 -48.84 28.67 23.83
C GLN A 261 -49.35 29.27 25.13
N PHE A 262 -49.93 28.43 25.99
CA PHE A 262 -50.54 28.85 27.24
C PHE A 262 -49.99 28.01 28.39
N PHE A 263 -49.93 28.62 29.58
CA PHE A 263 -49.71 27.86 30.80
C PHE A 263 -50.88 26.90 31.03
N GLY A 264 -50.58 25.75 31.64
CA GLY A 264 -51.61 24.79 32.06
C GLY A 264 -52.52 25.37 33.14
N ASN A 265 -53.39 24.54 33.72
CA ASN A 265 -54.22 24.92 34.86
C ASN A 265 -54.40 23.78 35.87
N ASN A 266 -53.39 22.91 36.00
CA ASN A 266 -53.43 21.74 36.85
C ASN A 266 -52.06 21.55 37.54
N ASP A 267 -52.06 21.52 38.87
CA ASP A 267 -50.82 21.51 39.66
C ASP A 267 -49.96 20.25 39.50
N SER A 268 -50.56 19.15 39.01
CA SER A 268 -49.84 17.89 38.75
C SER A 268 -49.34 17.77 37.30
N TYR A 269 -49.60 18.77 36.45
CA TYR A 269 -49.26 18.76 35.04
C TYR A 269 -48.41 19.97 34.66
N VAL A 270 -47.24 19.69 34.09
CA VAL A 270 -46.35 20.72 33.53
C VAL A 270 -46.21 20.48 32.02
N PRO A 271 -46.72 21.38 31.15
CA PRO A 271 -46.53 21.26 29.71
C PRO A 271 -45.05 21.31 29.35
N VAL A 272 -44.66 20.46 28.39
CA VAL A 272 -43.30 20.40 27.84
C VAL A 272 -43.37 20.63 26.35
N PHE A 273 -42.76 21.73 25.89
CA PHE A 273 -42.60 22.08 24.50
C PHE A 273 -41.22 21.62 24.01
N ILE A 274 -41.15 21.05 22.81
CA ILE A 274 -39.91 20.54 22.25
C ILE A 274 -39.50 21.40 21.06
N VAL A 275 -38.32 21.99 21.13
CA VAL A 275 -37.64 22.64 20.00
C VAL A 275 -36.55 21.68 19.53
N THR A 276 -36.71 21.16 18.32
CA THR A 276 -35.78 20.16 17.77
C THR A 276 -34.72 20.84 16.93
N LEU A 277 -33.46 20.53 17.22
CA LEU A 277 -32.28 20.99 16.53
C LEU A 277 -31.53 19.81 15.94
N ARG A 278 -30.59 20.07 15.04
CA ARG A 278 -29.61 19.09 14.57
C ARG A 278 -28.24 19.72 14.40
N ARG A 279 -27.20 18.90 14.34
CA ARG A 279 -25.88 19.32 13.84
C ARG A 279 -25.62 18.71 12.47
N ASP A 280 -25.21 19.56 11.53
CA ASP A 280 -24.78 19.14 10.20
C ASP A 280 -23.25 19.05 10.22
N GLU A 281 -22.73 17.87 10.55
CA GLU A 281 -21.29 17.59 10.73
C GLU A 281 -20.85 16.43 9.84
N ILE A 282 -19.63 16.49 9.31
CA ILE A 282 -19.03 15.44 8.49
C ILE A 282 -17.67 15.06 9.04
N ILE A 283 -17.31 13.78 8.89
CA ILE A 283 -15.97 13.30 9.20
C ILE A 283 -15.12 13.49 7.95
N VAL A 284 -13.97 14.15 8.09
CA VAL A 284 -13.02 14.38 7.01
C VAL A 284 -11.74 13.59 7.30
N ASP A 285 -11.32 12.79 6.33
CA ASP A 285 -10.11 11.99 6.37
C ASP A 285 -9.56 11.74 4.96
N SER A 286 -8.46 10.99 4.84
CA SER A 286 -7.84 10.69 3.53
C SER A 286 -8.78 9.96 2.55
N ALA A 287 -9.72 9.17 3.06
CA ALA A 287 -10.69 8.45 2.23
C ALA A 287 -11.92 9.30 1.89
N HIS A 288 -12.26 10.26 2.74
CA HIS A 288 -13.39 11.17 2.59
C HIS A 288 -12.91 12.63 2.68
N PRO A 289 -12.18 13.13 1.67
CA PRO A 289 -11.70 14.51 1.67
C PRO A 289 -12.87 15.48 1.51
N TYR A 290 -12.73 16.68 2.09
CA TYR A 290 -13.68 17.76 1.91
C TYR A 290 -12.94 19.03 1.48
N GLN A 291 -13.39 19.65 0.39
CA GLN A 291 -12.67 20.74 -0.28
C GLN A 291 -12.34 21.93 0.63
N LYS A 292 -13.16 22.18 1.67
CA LYS A 292 -12.95 23.30 2.59
C LYS A 292 -12.03 22.97 3.79
N VAL A 293 -11.49 21.76 3.86
CA VAL A 293 -10.55 21.35 4.91
C VAL A 293 -9.19 21.13 4.29
N ASP A 294 -8.19 21.82 4.83
CA ASP A 294 -6.80 21.64 4.40
C ASP A 294 -6.37 20.18 4.65
N PRO A 295 -5.83 19.48 3.63
CA PRO A 295 -5.15 18.20 3.81
C PRO A 295 -4.24 18.09 5.04
N GLU A 296 -3.50 19.13 5.40
CA GLU A 296 -2.57 19.12 6.55
C GLU A 296 -3.29 18.92 7.90
N GLU A 297 -4.59 19.19 7.96
CA GLU A 297 -5.39 18.94 9.15
C GLU A 297 -5.61 17.45 9.41
N TYR A 298 -5.43 16.58 8.42
CA TYR A 298 -5.71 15.15 8.54
C TYR A 298 -4.70 14.24 7.85
N ARG A 299 -3.68 14.80 7.19
CA ARG A 299 -2.49 14.13 6.67
C ARG A 299 -1.25 14.92 7.08
N LYS A 300 -0.17 14.22 7.39
CA LYS A 300 1.10 14.85 7.73
C LYS A 300 2.27 13.94 7.37
N ASP A 301 3.28 14.52 6.73
CA ASP A 301 4.52 13.84 6.41
C ASP A 301 5.62 14.24 7.39
N ILE A 302 6.38 13.24 7.86
CA ILE A 302 7.52 13.45 8.75
C ILE A 302 8.76 12.88 8.10
N THR A 303 9.70 13.75 7.75
CA THR A 303 11.00 13.35 7.22
C THR A 303 12.03 13.24 8.33
N PHE A 304 12.83 12.17 8.34
CA PHE A 304 14.02 12.07 9.17
C PHE A 304 15.24 11.69 8.33
N THR A 305 16.40 12.16 8.77
CA THR A 305 17.68 11.95 8.08
C THR A 305 18.62 11.11 8.93
N ILE A 306 19.18 10.06 8.34
CA ILE A 306 20.28 9.29 8.90
C ILE A 306 21.57 9.89 8.35
N LYS A 307 22.35 10.52 9.22
CA LYS A 307 23.62 11.15 8.88
C LYS A 307 24.78 10.24 9.18
N PHE A 308 25.61 9.96 8.19
CA PHE A 308 26.85 9.20 8.35
C PHE A 308 28.06 10.14 8.46
N SER A 309 29.03 9.78 9.30
CA SER A 309 30.24 10.60 9.50
C SER A 309 31.43 9.75 9.92
N GLY A 310 32.66 10.26 9.77
CA GLY A 310 33.88 9.68 10.38
C GLY A 310 34.76 8.80 9.50
N ALA A 311 34.32 8.39 8.30
CA ALA A 311 35.11 7.55 7.39
C ALA A 311 35.80 8.33 6.24
N GLY A 312 35.91 9.66 6.36
CA GLY A 312 36.53 10.50 5.33
C GLY A 312 35.83 10.35 3.97
N LYS A 313 36.60 10.15 2.90
CA LYS A 313 36.08 9.93 1.53
C LYS A 313 35.24 8.64 1.38
N GLN A 314 35.31 7.72 2.35
CA GLN A 314 34.54 6.47 2.36
C GLN A 314 33.25 6.57 3.19
N THR A 315 32.91 7.76 3.71
CA THR A 315 31.66 7.96 4.45
C THR A 315 30.46 7.73 3.54
N PRO A 316 29.50 6.87 3.93
CA PRO A 316 28.28 6.66 3.15
C PRO A 316 27.45 7.95 3.00
N GLU A 317 26.61 7.99 1.97
CA GLU A 317 25.65 9.08 1.78
C GLU A 317 24.54 9.03 2.84
N ASN A 318 24.03 10.21 3.20
CA ASN A 318 22.92 10.32 4.14
C ASN A 318 21.64 9.71 3.56
N ILE A 319 20.87 9.02 4.40
CA ILE A 319 19.60 8.42 4.00
C ILE A 319 18.46 9.30 4.51
N ILE A 320 17.55 9.68 3.63
CA ILE A 320 16.32 10.42 3.97
C ILE A 320 15.14 9.45 3.90
N LYS A 321 14.27 9.47 4.92
CA LYS A 321 13.05 8.66 4.98
C LYS A 321 11.87 9.54 5.38
N THR A 322 10.69 9.23 4.84
CA THR A 322 9.45 9.99 5.07
C THR A 322 8.36 9.09 5.61
N LYS A 323 7.79 9.45 6.76
CA LYS A 323 6.70 8.77 7.47
C LYS A 323 5.39 9.49 7.26
N HIS A 324 4.42 8.79 6.67
CA HIS A 324 3.09 9.30 6.39
C HIS A 324 2.15 9.03 7.59
N LEU A 325 1.60 10.10 8.15
CA LEU A 325 0.60 10.07 9.20
C LEU A 325 -0.76 10.52 8.68
N GLN A 326 -1.81 9.98 9.26
CA GLN A 326 -3.18 10.38 9.01
C GLN A 326 -4.00 10.39 10.30
N ARG A 327 -5.03 11.24 10.32
CA ARG A 327 -6.06 11.26 11.36
C ARG A 327 -7.42 11.57 10.74
N LYS A 328 -8.46 11.61 11.57
CA LYS A 328 -9.79 12.06 11.18
C LYS A 328 -10.14 13.33 11.94
N VAL A 329 -10.81 14.26 11.28
CA VAL A 329 -11.32 15.49 11.89
C VAL A 329 -12.83 15.60 11.69
N LEU A 330 -13.51 16.30 12.57
CA LEU A 330 -14.94 16.57 12.46
C LEU A 330 -15.14 18.01 11.96
N PHE A 331 -15.84 18.19 10.85
CA PHE A 331 -16.11 19.50 10.27
C PHE A 331 -17.60 19.85 10.42
N SER A 332 -17.89 21.03 10.98
CA SER A 332 -19.25 21.56 11.07
C SER A 332 -19.60 22.33 9.80
N LEU A 333 -20.63 21.88 9.09
CA LEU A 333 -21.15 22.58 7.91
C LEU A 333 -21.89 23.87 8.28
N VAL A 334 -22.45 23.94 9.50
CA VAL A 334 -23.13 25.15 10.00
C VAL A 334 -22.12 26.24 10.36
N LEU A 335 -21.04 25.88 11.06
CA LEU A 335 -20.01 26.84 11.49
C LEU A 335 -18.92 27.06 10.44
N ASN A 336 -18.87 26.21 9.41
CA ASN A 336 -17.85 26.20 8.36
C ASN A 336 -16.41 26.14 8.94
N LYS A 337 -16.20 25.30 9.96
CA LYS A 337 -14.90 25.09 10.61
C LYS A 337 -14.77 23.67 11.18
N ILE A 338 -13.53 23.25 11.46
CA ILE A 338 -13.25 22.05 12.25
C ILE A 338 -13.74 22.29 13.69
N VAL A 339 -14.39 21.27 14.25
CA VAL A 339 -14.91 21.29 15.62
C VAL A 339 -14.31 20.11 16.40
N GLU A 340 -13.97 20.37 17.65
CA GLU A 340 -13.38 19.38 18.55
C GLU A 340 -14.44 18.81 19.49
N ASN A 341 -14.30 17.53 19.81
CA ASN A 341 -15.09 16.85 20.86
C ASN A 341 -14.28 15.69 21.44
N ASN A 342 -14.89 14.89 22.32
CA ASN A 342 -14.20 13.77 22.98
C ASN A 342 -13.76 12.64 22.03
N THR A 343 -14.05 12.73 20.73
CA THR A 343 -13.72 11.73 19.70
C THR A 343 -12.83 12.30 18.59
N TYR A 344 -12.93 13.60 18.28
CA TYR A 344 -12.23 14.26 17.18
C TYR A 344 -11.48 15.52 17.65
N PRO A 345 -10.29 15.81 17.08
CA PRO A 345 -9.59 14.99 16.09
C PRO A 345 -9.10 13.66 16.67
N THR A 346 -9.03 12.62 15.84
CA THR A 346 -8.43 11.36 16.31
C THR A 346 -6.92 11.52 16.46
N GLU A 347 -6.30 10.68 17.27
CA GLU A 347 -4.84 10.56 17.31
C GLU A 347 -4.25 10.29 15.91
N TRP A 348 -3.08 10.86 15.66
CA TRP A 348 -2.31 10.59 14.45
C TRP A 348 -1.89 9.12 14.41
N LYS A 349 -2.11 8.46 13.27
CA LYS A 349 -1.74 7.07 13.03
C LYS A 349 -0.89 6.96 11.79
N THR A 350 0.08 6.05 11.82
CA THR A 350 0.89 5.71 10.65
C THR A 350 0.04 5.01 9.60
N VAL A 351 0.27 5.35 8.34
CA VAL A 351 -0.23 4.54 7.23
C VAL A 351 0.54 3.21 7.27
N LYS A 352 -0.20 2.11 7.45
CA LYS A 352 0.29 0.82 7.99
C LYS A 352 1.27 0.04 7.09
N LYS A 353 1.94 0.68 6.13
CA LYS A 353 2.76 0.04 5.10
C LYS A 353 4.18 0.60 4.96
N ASP A 354 4.50 1.73 5.58
CA ASP A 354 5.72 2.46 5.21
C ASP A 354 6.92 2.25 6.17
N PHE A 355 6.74 1.62 7.36
CA PHE A 355 7.74 1.71 8.45
C PHE A 355 8.00 0.44 9.29
N THR A 356 8.00 -0.76 8.71
CA THR A 356 8.50 -1.98 9.40
C THR A 356 9.96 -2.30 9.11
N ASP A 357 10.70 -1.43 8.42
CA ASP A 357 12.04 -1.75 7.93
C ASP A 357 13.12 -1.41 8.96
N LYS A 358 13.89 -2.42 9.39
CA LYS A 358 15.20 -2.19 10.03
C LYS A 358 16.19 -1.76 8.96
N ILE A 359 16.83 -0.60 9.12
CA ILE A 359 17.83 -0.10 8.19
C ILE A 359 19.20 -0.61 8.66
N GLN A 360 19.84 -1.46 7.85
CA GLN A 360 21.19 -1.94 8.12
C GLN A 360 22.21 -0.82 7.86
N VAL A 361 23.18 -0.67 8.76
CA VAL A 361 24.26 0.31 8.60
C VAL A 361 25.31 -0.26 7.64
N PRO A 362 25.78 0.50 6.63
CA PRO A 362 26.80 0.01 5.70
C PRO A 362 28.12 -0.35 6.41
N VAL A 363 28.74 -1.47 6.02
CA VAL A 363 30.11 -1.81 6.44
C VAL A 363 31.11 -0.97 5.64
N VAL A 364 32.05 -0.33 6.32
CA VAL A 364 33.09 0.49 5.69
C VAL A 364 34.46 -0.09 5.99
N LYS A 365 35.22 -0.43 4.94
CA LYS A 365 36.55 -1.07 5.05
C LYS A 365 37.49 -0.24 5.92
N GLY A 366 37.98 -0.84 7.01
CA GLY A 366 38.93 -0.20 7.93
C GLY A 366 38.28 0.73 8.95
N TYR A 367 36.95 0.69 9.11
CA TYR A 367 36.21 1.46 10.10
C TYR A 367 35.09 0.64 10.74
N HIS A 368 34.82 0.84 12.02
CA HIS A 368 33.66 0.29 12.70
C HIS A 368 32.68 1.41 13.08
N SER A 369 31.40 1.11 12.96
CA SER A 369 30.27 1.98 13.26
C SER A 369 29.90 1.92 14.75
N ASN A 370 29.25 2.96 15.26
CA ASN A 370 28.60 2.93 16.57
C ASN A 370 27.28 2.13 16.59
N LEU A 371 26.67 1.87 15.42
CA LEU A 371 25.39 1.17 15.27
C LEU A 371 25.45 0.12 14.15
N SER A 372 24.86 -1.06 14.37
CA SER A 372 24.73 -2.10 13.33
C SER A 372 23.47 -1.93 12.49
N GLN A 373 22.40 -1.46 13.11
CA GLN A 373 21.11 -1.22 12.46
C GLN A 373 20.36 -0.08 13.13
N ILE A 374 19.38 0.48 12.43
CA ILE A 374 18.51 1.56 12.88
C ILE A 374 17.07 1.07 12.84
N GLU A 375 16.39 1.13 13.99
CA GLU A 375 14.96 0.83 14.11
C GLU A 375 14.14 2.10 13.88
N THR A 376 13.31 2.10 12.84
CA THR A 376 12.57 3.30 12.42
C THR A 376 11.19 3.43 13.05
N GLU A 377 10.68 2.37 13.69
CA GLU A 377 9.33 2.35 14.29
C GLU A 377 9.20 3.36 15.45
N ASN A 378 10.26 3.49 16.26
CA ASN A 378 10.33 4.34 17.46
C ASN A 378 10.73 5.80 17.17
N ILE A 379 10.83 6.20 15.90
CA ILE A 379 11.15 7.58 15.54
C ILE A 379 9.89 8.44 15.75
N THR A 380 9.96 9.28 16.77
CA THR A 380 8.96 10.29 17.14
C THR A 380 9.19 11.59 16.38
N ASN A 381 8.18 12.47 16.33
CA ASN A 381 8.26 13.80 15.71
C ASN A 381 9.42 14.67 16.23
N SER A 382 9.95 14.38 17.42
CA SER A 382 11.06 15.11 18.04
C SER A 382 12.45 14.67 17.56
N LYS A 383 12.58 13.54 16.86
CA LYS A 383 13.86 13.04 16.33
C LYS A 383 13.91 13.23 14.81
N SER A 384 14.34 14.41 14.37
CA SER A 384 14.55 14.72 12.95
C SER A 384 15.84 14.11 12.39
N GLU A 385 16.79 13.71 13.24
CA GLU A 385 18.10 13.22 12.83
C GLU A 385 18.60 12.02 13.66
N ILE A 386 19.15 11.02 12.97
CA ILE A 386 19.88 9.89 13.55
C ILE A 386 21.34 9.98 13.09
N LYS A 387 22.29 9.91 14.03
CA LYS A 387 23.72 10.03 13.72
C LYS A 387 24.40 8.66 13.80
N VAL A 388 25.03 8.27 12.70
CA VAL A 388 25.91 7.11 12.61
C VAL A 388 27.34 7.63 12.42
N SER A 389 28.25 7.19 13.27
CA SER A 389 29.65 7.59 13.25
C SER A 389 30.54 6.37 13.09
N TYR A 390 31.48 6.49 12.17
CA TYR A 390 32.53 5.50 11.93
C TYR A 390 33.81 5.93 12.64
N ILE A 391 34.42 4.97 13.33
CA ILE A 391 35.72 5.11 13.97
C ILE A 391 36.70 4.25 13.17
N ARG A 392 37.85 4.84 12.84
CA ARG A 392 38.90 4.13 12.11
C ARG A 392 39.44 2.97 12.95
N ASN A 393 39.55 1.80 12.34
CA ASN A 393 40.09 0.61 12.98
C ASN A 393 41.59 0.79 13.26
N ASN A 394 42.10 0.00 14.20
CA ASN A 394 43.53 -0.09 14.45
C ASN A 394 44.27 -0.64 13.24
N LYS A 395 45.60 -0.50 13.20
CA LYS A 395 46.43 -0.94 12.07
C LYS A 395 47.33 -2.11 12.42
N ILE A 396 47.70 -2.83 11.37
CA ILE A 396 48.82 -3.75 11.33
C ILE A 396 50.08 -2.91 11.11
N ILE A 397 51.03 -3.05 12.03
CA ILE A 397 52.34 -2.44 11.99
C ILE A 397 53.35 -3.50 11.55
N PRO A 398 53.77 -3.52 10.27
CA PRO A 398 54.76 -4.46 9.81
C PRO A 398 56.15 -4.08 10.32
N ILE A 399 56.84 -5.06 10.90
CA ILE A 399 58.21 -4.94 11.39
C ILE A 399 59.06 -6.06 10.80
N ASP A 400 60.36 -5.81 10.62
CA ASP A 400 61.31 -6.87 10.27
C ASP A 400 61.69 -7.71 11.50
N GLU A 401 62.58 -8.70 11.30
CA GLU A 401 63.03 -9.60 12.36
C GLU A 401 63.78 -8.87 13.50
N ASP A 402 64.35 -7.70 13.21
CA ASP A 402 65.03 -6.84 14.18
C ASP A 402 64.07 -5.85 14.87
N GLY A 403 62.78 -5.93 14.55
CA GLY A 403 61.73 -5.08 15.11
C GLY A 403 61.65 -3.67 14.51
N LYS A 404 62.37 -3.40 13.42
CA LYS A 404 62.34 -2.13 12.71
C LYS A 404 61.15 -2.07 11.76
N LEU A 405 60.53 -0.89 11.67
CA LEU A 405 59.35 -0.65 10.83
C LEU A 405 59.64 -0.88 9.35
N ILE A 406 58.77 -1.66 8.70
CA ILE A 406 58.77 -1.81 7.25
C ILE A 406 57.82 -0.77 6.65
N PRO A 407 58.30 0.17 5.82
CA PRO A 407 57.44 1.20 5.24
C PRO A 407 56.45 0.57 4.24
N THR A 408 55.18 0.99 4.33
CA THR A 408 54.10 0.56 3.43
C THR A 408 53.55 1.77 2.68
N LYS A 409 53.09 1.56 1.44
CA LYS A 409 52.52 2.62 0.59
C LYS A 409 51.19 3.15 1.16
N GLU A 410 50.42 2.28 1.80
CA GLU A 410 49.16 2.60 2.46
C GLU A 410 49.13 1.98 3.85
N ALA A 411 48.44 2.64 4.79
CA ALA A 411 48.27 2.10 6.13
C ALA A 411 47.37 0.84 6.09
N LEU A 412 47.84 -0.22 6.75
CA LEU A 412 47.17 -1.53 6.77
C LEU A 412 46.18 -1.61 7.93
N TYR A 413 44.94 -1.13 7.75
CA TYR A 413 43.92 -1.18 8.80
C TYR A 413 43.32 -2.57 8.98
N LEU A 414 42.97 -2.92 10.22
CA LEU A 414 42.22 -4.14 10.54
C LEU A 414 40.86 -4.12 9.83
N ALA A 415 40.45 -5.25 9.29
CA ALA A 415 39.17 -5.44 8.63
C ALA A 415 38.00 -5.35 9.62
N THR A 416 36.92 -4.72 9.18
CA THR A 416 35.62 -4.71 9.87
C THR A 416 34.89 -6.01 9.57
N ASP A 417 34.10 -6.49 10.53
CA ASP A 417 33.23 -7.65 10.34
C ASP A 417 32.20 -7.34 9.23
N PRO A 418 32.08 -8.22 8.20
CA PRO A 418 31.18 -7.99 7.07
C PRO A 418 29.69 -8.12 7.43
N ASP A 419 29.36 -8.79 8.53
CA ASP A 419 27.98 -9.02 8.97
C ASP A 419 27.59 -8.09 10.13
N ASP A 420 28.58 -7.49 10.81
CA ASP A 420 28.36 -6.54 11.89
C ASP A 420 29.30 -5.33 11.78
N PRO A 421 28.84 -4.17 11.25
CA PRO A 421 29.70 -3.01 11.05
C PRO A 421 30.22 -2.43 12.38
N THR A 422 29.75 -2.87 13.54
CA THR A 422 30.24 -2.41 14.86
C THR A 422 31.46 -3.18 15.34
N LYS A 423 31.82 -4.27 14.67
CA LYS A 423 32.87 -5.19 15.11
C LYS A 423 34.05 -5.25 14.16
N LEU A 424 35.21 -5.59 14.71
CA LEU A 424 36.36 -6.02 13.92
C LEU A 424 36.17 -7.48 13.51
N CYS A 425 36.65 -7.83 12.32
CA CYS A 425 36.72 -9.22 11.91
C CYS A 425 37.67 -9.97 12.87
N THR A 426 37.22 -11.08 13.43
CA THR A 426 37.98 -11.86 14.42
C THR A 426 39.21 -12.54 13.82
N LYS A 427 39.21 -12.78 12.50
CA LYS A 427 40.32 -13.35 11.74
C LYS A 427 40.83 -12.34 10.71
N GLN A 428 42.06 -11.87 10.89
CA GLN A 428 42.65 -10.83 10.04
C GLN A 428 43.68 -11.45 9.09
N ILE A 429 43.58 -11.12 7.81
CA ILE A 429 44.59 -11.52 6.82
C ILE A 429 45.83 -10.67 7.03
N ILE A 430 46.99 -11.32 7.08
CA ILE A 430 48.27 -10.63 7.04
C ILE A 430 48.56 -10.17 5.61
N PRO A 431 48.64 -8.84 5.35
CA PRO A 431 48.85 -8.33 4.01
C PRO A 431 50.20 -8.74 3.44
N GLN A 432 50.27 -8.97 2.13
CA GLN A 432 51.55 -9.20 1.46
C GLN A 432 52.30 -7.87 1.31
N ILE A 433 53.59 -7.86 1.66
CA ILE A 433 54.45 -6.69 1.53
C ILE A 433 55.54 -7.00 0.50
N PRO A 434 55.69 -6.21 -0.58
CA PRO A 434 56.69 -6.47 -1.61
C PRO A 434 58.10 -6.65 -1.02
N GLY A 435 58.77 -7.76 -1.36
CA GLY A 435 60.11 -8.10 -0.87
C GLY A 435 60.16 -8.69 0.55
N TYR A 436 59.02 -8.91 1.21
CA TYR A 436 58.92 -9.41 2.57
C TYR A 436 57.83 -10.49 2.69
N LYS A 437 58.04 -11.50 3.54
CA LYS A 437 57.08 -12.59 3.81
C LYS A 437 56.90 -12.79 5.32
N SER A 438 55.66 -12.84 5.79
CA SER A 438 55.39 -13.23 7.19
C SER A 438 55.21 -14.74 7.32
N ASN A 439 55.56 -15.27 8.49
CA ASN A 439 55.31 -16.68 8.84
C ASN A 439 53.82 -16.95 9.13
N TYR A 440 53.03 -15.90 9.39
CA TYR A 440 51.59 -16.00 9.65
C TYR A 440 50.81 -15.46 8.46
N LYS A 441 49.85 -16.23 7.97
CA LYS A 441 48.91 -15.76 6.94
C LYS A 441 47.68 -15.08 7.55
N ILE A 442 47.31 -15.47 8.76
CA ILE A 442 46.14 -14.96 9.49
C ILE A 442 46.52 -14.77 10.96
N ILE A 443 45.95 -13.75 11.59
CA ILE A 443 45.98 -13.57 13.04
C ILE A 443 44.56 -13.58 13.58
N THR A 444 44.36 -14.28 14.70
CA THR A 444 43.09 -14.29 15.44
C THR A 444 43.16 -13.22 16.52
N LEU A 445 42.17 -12.32 16.55
CA LEU A 445 42.09 -11.27 17.54
C LEU A 445 41.46 -11.79 18.84
N SER A 446 42.16 -11.64 19.96
CA SER A 446 41.71 -12.03 21.30
C SER A 446 41.19 -10.86 22.14
N ASN A 447 40.49 -9.89 21.53
CA ASN A 447 39.94 -8.66 22.15
C ASN A 447 40.94 -7.53 22.47
N SER A 448 42.04 -7.40 21.72
CA SER A 448 42.95 -6.24 21.87
C SER A 448 42.51 -5.06 21.00
N ASN A 449 42.15 -3.94 21.62
CA ASN A 449 41.83 -2.69 20.95
C ASN A 449 43.09 -1.84 20.68
N LYS A 450 44.18 -2.46 20.21
CA LYS A 450 45.45 -1.78 19.87
C LYS A 450 45.97 -2.17 18.48
N ASP A 451 46.87 -1.35 17.95
CA ASP A 451 47.65 -1.70 16.76
C ASP A 451 48.44 -2.99 16.97
N ILE A 452 48.57 -3.79 15.91
CA ILE A 452 49.17 -5.13 15.98
C ILE A 452 50.47 -5.14 15.20
N LYS A 453 51.57 -5.44 15.88
CA LYS A 453 52.86 -5.63 15.22
C LYS A 453 52.93 -7.03 14.61
N VAL A 454 53.32 -7.11 13.35
CA VAL A 454 53.48 -8.38 12.63
C VAL A 454 54.88 -8.44 12.05
N ILE A 455 55.60 -9.53 12.33
CA ILE A 455 56.98 -9.74 11.88
C ILE A 455 56.96 -10.27 10.44
N TYR A 456 57.80 -9.68 9.59
CA TYR A 456 58.05 -10.14 8.23
C TYR A 456 59.55 -10.39 8.01
N LYS A 457 59.86 -11.47 7.31
CA LYS A 457 61.22 -11.81 6.87
C LYS A 457 61.47 -11.25 5.49
N LYS A 458 62.67 -10.69 5.26
CA LYS A 458 63.06 -10.21 3.94
C LYS A 458 63.28 -11.40 3.01
N ILE A 459 62.72 -11.34 1.81
CA ILE A 459 62.90 -12.38 0.79
C ILE A 459 64.31 -12.19 0.22
N ALA A 460 65.20 -13.18 0.38
CA ALA A 460 66.58 -13.11 -0.12
C ALA A 460 66.59 -13.03 -1.66
N ALA A 461 67.43 -12.17 -2.22
CA ALA A 461 67.47 -11.88 -3.65
C ALA A 461 67.95 -13.06 -4.54
N ASP A 462 68.33 -14.20 -3.95
CA ASP A 462 68.90 -15.35 -4.67
C ASP A 462 68.14 -16.69 -4.51
N SER A 463 66.92 -16.70 -3.97
CA SER A 463 66.09 -17.91 -4.09
C SER A 463 65.40 -17.94 -5.47
N LYS A 464 66.13 -18.39 -6.49
CA LYS A 464 65.52 -19.08 -7.63
C LYS A 464 64.91 -20.37 -7.10
N GLU A 465 63.60 -20.40 -6.87
CA GLU A 465 62.87 -21.65 -6.92
C GLU A 465 62.11 -21.70 -8.24
N SER A 466 62.55 -22.66 -9.06
CA SER A 466 61.99 -23.00 -10.36
C SER A 466 60.55 -23.45 -10.22
N GLN A 467 59.77 -23.03 -11.20
CA GLN A 467 58.51 -23.62 -11.61
C GLN A 467 58.74 -25.09 -12.08
N SER A 468 57.73 -25.95 -11.84
CA SER A 468 57.55 -27.33 -12.35
C SER A 468 58.04 -28.46 -11.45
N ASP A 469 57.13 -29.08 -10.68
CA ASP A 469 56.53 -30.37 -11.03
C ASP A 469 55.40 -30.73 -10.05
N VAL A 470 54.43 -31.47 -10.56
CA VAL A 470 53.26 -32.00 -9.86
C VAL A 470 53.67 -32.68 -8.55
N TYR A 471 53.24 -32.14 -7.40
CA TYR A 471 53.17 -32.85 -6.14
C TYR A 471 51.72 -32.89 -5.67
N THR A 472 51.13 -34.09 -5.68
CA THR A 472 49.99 -34.43 -4.83
C THR A 472 50.48 -34.42 -3.39
N ALA A 473 50.29 -33.33 -2.68
CA ALA A 473 50.52 -33.26 -1.25
C ALA A 473 49.19 -32.92 -0.55
N SER A 474 48.58 -33.94 0.04
CA SER A 474 47.59 -33.75 1.09
C SER A 474 48.31 -33.11 2.29
N SER A 475 48.50 -31.79 2.26
CA SER A 475 49.04 -31.02 3.38
C SER A 475 48.00 -31.02 4.51
N THR A 476 48.30 -31.50 5.71
CA THR A 476 47.38 -31.41 6.87
C THR A 476 47.23 -29.97 7.42
N ASN A 477 47.91 -29.02 6.79
CA ASN A 477 47.90 -27.59 7.11
C ASN A 477 46.62 -26.89 6.65
N ASP A 478 46.27 -25.81 7.34
CA ASP A 478 45.12 -24.97 7.03
C ASP A 478 45.29 -24.23 5.69
N GLN A 479 44.27 -24.26 4.85
CA GLN A 479 44.21 -23.57 3.55
C GLN A 479 43.36 -22.31 3.64
N ILE A 480 43.58 -21.36 2.73
CA ILE A 480 42.92 -20.06 2.76
C ILE A 480 42.26 -19.78 1.42
N ALA A 481 41.00 -19.39 1.48
CA ALA A 481 40.24 -18.88 0.36
C ALA A 481 39.72 -17.45 0.64
N ILE A 482 39.57 -16.64 -0.40
CA ILE A 482 38.98 -15.30 -0.33
C ILE A 482 37.99 -15.14 -1.48
N VAL A 483 36.81 -14.59 -1.18
CA VAL A 483 35.83 -14.17 -2.18
C VAL A 483 35.85 -12.65 -2.27
N ASN A 484 36.27 -12.10 -3.40
CA ASN A 484 36.34 -10.66 -3.66
C ASN A 484 35.14 -10.19 -4.46
N PHE A 485 34.57 -9.05 -4.08
CA PHE A 485 33.53 -8.34 -4.84
C PHE A 485 34.20 -7.16 -5.52
N ILE A 486 34.11 -7.07 -6.85
CA ILE A 486 34.75 -6.01 -7.64
C ILE A 486 33.74 -5.21 -8.43
N ASP A 487 34.00 -3.91 -8.55
CA ASP A 487 33.25 -2.98 -9.37
C ASP A 487 33.85 -2.94 -10.77
N LEU A 488 33.12 -3.47 -11.74
CA LEU A 488 33.55 -3.54 -13.14
C LEU A 488 33.45 -2.17 -13.83
N ASP A 489 32.68 -1.23 -13.30
CA ASP A 489 32.58 0.12 -13.86
C ASP A 489 33.80 0.98 -13.52
N HIS A 490 34.59 0.55 -12.53
CA HIS A 490 35.76 1.27 -12.03
C HIS A 490 37.00 0.37 -12.03
N GLU A 491 37.36 -0.17 -13.21
CA GLU A 491 38.60 -0.92 -13.44
C GLU A 491 38.78 -2.14 -12.50
N GLY A 492 37.69 -2.78 -12.09
CA GLY A 492 37.74 -3.95 -11.21
C GLY A 492 38.10 -3.61 -9.76
N LYS A 493 37.88 -2.36 -9.33
CA LYS A 493 38.15 -1.93 -7.96
C LYS A 493 37.38 -2.77 -6.95
N GLN A 494 38.08 -3.27 -5.94
CA GLN A 494 37.45 -4.07 -4.88
C GLN A 494 36.42 -3.25 -4.09
N ILE A 495 35.19 -3.75 -4.04
CA ILE A 495 34.07 -3.22 -3.26
C ILE A 495 34.16 -3.76 -1.82
N THR A 496 34.22 -5.09 -1.68
CA THR A 496 34.31 -5.78 -0.38
C THR A 496 34.89 -7.20 -0.56
N SER A 497 35.06 -7.97 0.51
CA SER A 497 35.42 -9.40 0.44
C SER A 497 34.87 -10.20 1.61
N SER A 498 34.92 -11.53 1.49
CA SER A 498 34.59 -12.48 2.57
C SER A 498 35.54 -12.41 3.78
N GLY A 499 36.67 -11.71 3.65
CA GLY A 499 37.84 -12.01 4.49
C GLY A 499 38.38 -13.42 4.23
N PRO A 500 39.26 -13.95 5.09
CA PRO A 500 39.86 -15.26 4.88
C PRO A 500 38.92 -16.37 5.36
N LEU A 501 38.62 -17.28 4.45
CA LEU A 501 37.95 -18.54 4.74
C LEU A 501 39.03 -19.60 4.95
N ILE A 502 38.98 -20.29 6.09
CA ILE A 502 40.01 -21.26 6.48
C ILE A 502 39.37 -22.62 6.63
N GLY A 503 40.01 -23.64 6.06
CA GLY A 503 39.60 -25.03 6.26
C GLY A 503 40.74 -26.00 5.96
N LYS A 504 40.48 -27.27 6.22
CA LYS A 504 41.35 -28.38 5.84
C LYS A 504 41.21 -28.71 4.35
N PRO A 505 42.19 -29.37 3.73
CA PRO A 505 42.08 -29.81 2.35
C PRO A 505 40.77 -30.57 2.10
N ASN A 506 40.13 -30.33 0.95
CA ASN A 506 38.87 -30.92 0.53
C ASN A 506 37.61 -30.54 1.34
N GLU A 507 37.71 -29.74 2.41
CA GLU A 507 36.53 -29.16 3.06
C GLU A 507 35.83 -28.16 2.13
N ASN A 508 34.50 -28.05 2.27
CA ASN A 508 33.70 -27.14 1.48
C ASN A 508 33.89 -25.69 1.96
N ILE A 509 34.35 -24.82 1.08
CA ILE A 509 34.45 -23.37 1.32
C ILE A 509 33.05 -22.74 1.33
N THR A 510 32.12 -23.30 0.55
CA THR A 510 30.72 -22.81 0.47
C THR A 510 29.88 -23.12 1.72
N ASP A 511 30.36 -23.96 2.62
CA ASP A 511 29.72 -24.18 3.92
C ASP A 511 30.12 -23.07 4.92
N LEU A 512 31.23 -22.37 4.65
CA LEU A 512 31.79 -21.31 5.51
C LEU A 512 31.33 -19.91 5.11
N TYR A 513 30.90 -19.73 3.86
CA TYR A 513 30.54 -18.42 3.32
C TYR A 513 29.58 -18.57 2.15
N SER A 514 28.61 -17.66 2.03
CA SER A 514 27.77 -17.51 0.83
C SER A 514 27.75 -16.06 0.38
N THR A 515 27.76 -15.85 -0.93
CA THR A 515 27.70 -14.51 -1.51
C THR A 515 26.28 -13.92 -1.47
N SER A 516 25.26 -14.71 -1.15
CA SER A 516 23.84 -14.29 -1.18
C SER A 516 23.56 -13.04 -0.35
N ILE A 517 24.13 -12.94 0.85
CA ILE A 517 23.92 -11.82 1.77
C ILE A 517 24.62 -10.54 1.26
N PRO A 518 25.93 -10.55 0.97
CA PRO A 518 26.62 -9.41 0.36
C PRO A 518 25.98 -8.95 -0.96
N ILE A 519 25.59 -9.90 -1.84
CA ILE A 519 24.93 -9.59 -3.11
C ILE A 519 23.62 -8.85 -2.86
N ALA A 520 22.77 -9.33 -1.94
CA ALA A 520 21.51 -8.66 -1.63
C ALA A 520 21.72 -7.23 -1.10
N GLY A 521 22.78 -6.99 -0.33
CA GLY A 521 23.18 -5.64 0.11
C GLY A 521 23.63 -4.75 -1.04
N LEU A 522 24.42 -5.30 -1.97
CA LEU A 522 24.93 -4.59 -3.14
C LEU A 522 23.84 -4.31 -4.19
N GLU A 523 22.88 -5.21 -4.38
CA GLU A 523 21.69 -5.01 -5.22
C GLU A 523 20.84 -3.82 -4.75
N LYS A 524 20.68 -3.68 -3.43
CA LYS A 524 20.03 -2.48 -2.85
C LYS A 524 20.84 -1.21 -3.05
N ALA A 525 22.17 -1.30 -3.17
CA ALA A 525 23.05 -0.18 -3.48
C ALA A 525 23.13 0.14 -5.00
N GLY A 526 22.30 -0.54 -5.82
CA GLY A 526 22.19 -0.34 -7.26
C GLY A 526 23.19 -1.12 -8.10
N TYR A 527 23.94 -2.05 -7.51
CA TYR A 527 24.83 -2.95 -8.25
C TYR A 527 24.07 -4.18 -8.73
N HIS A 528 24.40 -4.69 -9.91
CA HIS A 528 23.91 -5.97 -10.39
C HIS A 528 25.08 -6.93 -10.57
N VAL A 529 24.86 -8.19 -10.19
CA VAL A 529 25.87 -9.25 -10.35
C VAL A 529 26.00 -9.61 -11.82
N ILE A 530 27.20 -9.37 -12.37
CA ILE A 530 27.57 -9.73 -13.74
C ILE A 530 28.09 -11.17 -13.78
N PHE A 531 28.95 -11.55 -12.83
CA PHE A 531 29.39 -12.93 -12.66
C PHE A 531 29.68 -13.26 -11.19
N ASN A 532 29.53 -14.52 -10.82
CA ASN A 532 29.89 -15.06 -9.51
C ASN A 532 30.62 -16.38 -9.69
N ASN A 533 31.95 -16.36 -9.54
CA ASN A 533 32.80 -17.55 -9.70
C ASN A 533 32.97 -18.36 -8.42
N PHE A 534 32.28 -17.99 -7.34
CA PHE A 534 32.31 -18.70 -6.06
C PHE A 534 31.16 -19.71 -5.97
N ASP A 535 29.97 -19.29 -5.54
CA ASP A 535 28.78 -20.11 -5.32
C ASP A 535 27.67 -19.88 -6.36
N GLY A 536 27.97 -19.15 -7.44
CA GLY A 536 27.05 -18.95 -8.56
C GLY A 536 26.61 -20.28 -9.18
N ASN A 537 25.32 -20.40 -9.54
CA ASN A 537 24.70 -21.62 -10.07
C ASN A 537 24.80 -22.83 -9.12
N ASN A 538 24.73 -22.62 -7.80
CA ASN A 538 24.87 -23.65 -6.76
C ASN A 538 26.20 -24.42 -6.82
N LYS A 539 27.25 -23.75 -7.30
CA LYS A 539 28.59 -24.35 -7.39
C LYS A 539 29.17 -24.53 -5.98
N ILE A 540 29.61 -25.75 -5.67
CA ILE A 540 30.29 -26.07 -4.41
C ILE A 540 31.80 -25.88 -4.63
N GLN A 541 32.43 -25.08 -3.78
CA GLN A 541 33.88 -24.83 -3.80
C GLN A 541 34.55 -25.56 -2.65
N LYS A 542 35.71 -26.13 -2.89
CA LYS A 542 36.48 -26.90 -1.90
C LYS A 542 37.91 -26.39 -1.81
N PHE A 543 38.50 -26.56 -0.64
CA PHE A 543 39.93 -26.32 -0.44
C PHE A 543 40.76 -27.30 -1.30
N ASP A 544 41.68 -26.78 -2.11
CA ASP A 544 42.27 -27.42 -3.29
C ASP A 544 43.48 -28.31 -3.02
N GLY A 545 43.90 -28.45 -1.76
CA GLY A 545 45.11 -29.22 -1.44
C GLY A 545 46.39 -28.38 -1.48
N ASN A 546 46.33 -27.10 -1.86
CA ASN A 546 47.51 -26.24 -1.97
C ASN A 546 47.58 -25.21 -0.82
N ASP A 547 48.37 -25.52 0.21
CA ASP A 547 48.61 -24.61 1.34
C ASP A 547 49.63 -23.50 1.04
N LEU A 548 50.26 -23.48 -0.14
CA LEU A 548 51.21 -22.43 -0.55
C LEU A 548 50.50 -21.22 -1.15
N THR A 549 49.34 -21.41 -1.79
CA THR A 549 48.57 -20.36 -2.47
C THR A 549 47.26 -20.05 -1.78
N THR A 550 46.80 -18.79 -1.84
CA THR A 550 45.44 -18.42 -1.45
C THR A 550 44.52 -18.63 -2.65
N GLN A 551 43.45 -19.39 -2.47
CA GLN A 551 42.41 -19.50 -3.49
C GLN A 551 41.59 -18.22 -3.53
N VAL A 552 41.50 -17.60 -4.70
CA VAL A 552 40.76 -16.35 -4.87
C VAL A 552 39.58 -16.58 -5.80
N PHE A 553 38.39 -16.31 -5.29
CA PHE A 553 37.15 -16.26 -6.06
C PHE A 553 36.73 -14.81 -6.25
N THR A 554 36.09 -14.52 -7.37
CA THR A 554 35.67 -13.15 -7.71
C THR A 554 34.19 -13.11 -8.07
N VAL A 555 33.50 -12.11 -7.55
CA VAL A 555 32.15 -11.70 -7.90
C VAL A 555 32.24 -10.33 -8.54
N GLY A 556 31.91 -10.23 -9.82
CA GLY A 556 31.92 -8.97 -10.57
C GLY A 556 30.56 -8.31 -10.57
N LEU A 557 30.50 -7.02 -10.23
CA LEU A 557 29.28 -6.23 -10.18
C LEU A 557 29.38 -4.93 -10.97
N SER A 558 28.26 -4.42 -11.48
CA SER A 558 28.17 -3.16 -12.23
C SER A 558 26.87 -2.41 -11.91
N LYS A 559 26.94 -1.07 -11.88
CA LYS A 559 25.81 -0.14 -11.84
C LYS A 559 25.41 0.38 -13.22
N ASN A 560 26.21 0.17 -14.26
CA ASN A 560 25.95 0.70 -15.60
C ASN A 560 24.64 0.13 -16.19
N SER A 561 23.66 1.01 -16.39
CA SER A 561 22.32 0.70 -16.90
C SER A 561 22.30 -0.02 -18.25
N GLU A 562 23.31 0.20 -19.11
CA GLU A 562 23.35 -0.37 -20.46
C GLU A 562 23.80 -1.84 -20.46
N GLN A 563 24.82 -2.18 -19.65
CA GLN A 563 25.23 -3.58 -19.41
C GLN A 563 24.16 -4.35 -18.60
N ASN A 564 23.49 -3.67 -17.68
CA ASN A 564 22.40 -4.24 -16.89
C ASN A 564 21.16 -4.54 -17.73
N MET A 565 20.83 -3.69 -18.72
CA MET A 565 19.80 -3.97 -19.72
C MET A 565 20.15 -5.19 -20.59
N GLN A 566 21.40 -5.30 -21.05
CA GLN A 566 21.85 -6.45 -21.85
C GLN A 566 21.83 -7.76 -21.04
N LEU A 567 22.25 -7.73 -19.77
CA LEU A 567 22.20 -8.90 -18.88
C LEU A 567 20.76 -9.31 -18.52
N GLN A 568 19.85 -8.35 -18.35
CA GLN A 568 18.43 -8.64 -18.16
C GLN A 568 17.79 -9.25 -19.41
N GLN A 569 18.11 -8.76 -20.61
CA GLN A 569 17.70 -9.37 -21.88
C GLN A 569 18.25 -10.80 -22.06
N LEU A 570 19.48 -11.05 -21.61
CA LEU A 570 20.10 -12.37 -21.65
C LEU A 570 19.45 -13.34 -20.65
N LYS A 571 19.21 -12.90 -19.41
CA LYS A 571 18.52 -13.70 -18.36
C LYS A 571 17.08 -14.03 -18.74
N SER A 572 16.36 -13.08 -19.35
CA SER A 572 15.00 -13.33 -19.86
C SER A 572 14.99 -14.30 -21.04
N SER A 573 15.94 -14.18 -21.98
CA SER A 573 16.10 -15.13 -23.10
C SER A 573 16.44 -16.55 -22.62
N VAL A 574 17.31 -16.69 -21.61
CA VAL A 574 17.68 -18.00 -21.02
C VAL A 574 16.54 -18.61 -20.20
N ASN A 575 15.77 -17.79 -19.46
CA ASN A 575 14.62 -18.28 -18.71
C ASN A 575 13.45 -18.69 -19.63
N GLU A 576 13.25 -18.02 -20.77
CA GLU A 576 12.32 -18.49 -21.81
C GLU A 576 12.75 -19.85 -22.41
N LEU A 577 14.06 -20.09 -22.56
CA LEU A 577 14.64 -21.35 -23.04
C LEU A 577 14.55 -22.49 -22.00
N ILE A 578 14.72 -22.20 -20.70
CA ILE A 578 14.60 -23.20 -19.62
C ILE A 578 13.13 -23.54 -19.34
N GLY A 579 12.21 -22.58 -19.50
CA GLY A 579 10.77 -22.80 -19.42
C GLY A 579 10.23 -23.70 -20.55
N GLN A 580 10.96 -23.84 -21.66
CA GLN A 580 10.65 -24.75 -22.76
C GLN A 580 11.47 -26.05 -22.70
N LYS A 581 11.34 -26.81 -21.62
CA LYS A 581 11.53 -28.27 -21.67
C LYS A 581 10.25 -28.99 -21.26
N SER A 582 9.34 -29.07 -22.22
CA SER A 582 8.43 -30.20 -22.39
C SER A 582 8.13 -30.33 -23.88
N ASN A 583 8.80 -31.30 -24.51
CA ASN A 583 8.49 -31.96 -25.78
C ASN A 583 9.21 -31.49 -27.06
N ASN A 584 9.99 -32.46 -27.59
CA ASN A 584 10.43 -32.68 -28.96
C ASN A 584 11.52 -31.79 -29.57
N LEU A 585 12.75 -32.35 -29.58
CA LEU A 585 13.85 -31.95 -30.45
C LEU A 585 13.51 -32.25 -31.91
N SER A 586 13.22 -31.22 -32.69
CA SER A 586 13.61 -31.13 -34.11
C SER A 586 13.69 -29.66 -34.54
N ASN A 587 14.85 -29.27 -35.11
CA ASN A 587 15.07 -28.21 -36.13
C ASN A 587 14.11 -26.99 -36.10
N PRO A 588 14.47 -25.74 -35.70
CA PRO A 588 15.61 -24.87 -36.08
C PRO A 588 16.30 -24.20 -34.86
N VAL A 589 15.89 -24.60 -33.65
CA VAL A 589 16.39 -24.06 -32.37
C VAL A 589 17.87 -24.37 -32.18
N VAL A 590 18.36 -25.51 -32.71
CA VAL A 590 19.79 -25.86 -32.69
C VAL A 590 20.62 -24.95 -33.60
N ALA A 591 20.06 -24.46 -34.72
CA ALA A 591 20.75 -23.50 -35.59
C ALA A 591 20.83 -22.11 -34.92
N ASN A 592 19.78 -21.69 -34.22
CA ASN A 592 19.82 -20.51 -33.36
C ASN A 592 20.77 -20.69 -32.17
N LEU A 593 20.83 -21.88 -31.57
CA LEU A 593 21.77 -22.22 -30.50
C LEU A 593 23.22 -22.07 -30.99
N MET A 594 23.52 -22.52 -32.22
CA MET A 594 24.83 -22.35 -32.83
C MET A 594 25.14 -20.89 -33.18
N ASN A 595 24.16 -20.09 -33.61
CA ASN A 595 24.35 -18.66 -33.88
C ASN A 595 24.55 -17.83 -32.59
N VAL A 596 23.87 -18.20 -31.51
CA VAL A 596 24.07 -17.60 -30.18
C VAL A 596 25.43 -18.00 -29.62
N LEU A 597 25.83 -19.28 -29.74
CA LEU A 597 27.18 -19.73 -29.36
C LEU A 597 28.27 -19.04 -30.19
N LYS A 598 28.02 -18.79 -31.48
CA LYS A 598 28.93 -18.07 -32.37
C LYS A 598 29.03 -16.58 -32.01
N SER A 599 27.91 -15.94 -31.67
CA SER A 599 27.92 -14.57 -31.12
C SER A 599 28.60 -14.51 -29.75
N LEU A 600 28.51 -15.56 -28.93
CA LEU A 600 29.21 -15.70 -27.65
C LEU A 600 30.73 -15.79 -27.85
N ILE A 601 31.19 -16.54 -28.85
CA ILE A 601 32.61 -16.67 -29.24
C ILE A 601 33.14 -15.36 -29.82
N ASP A 602 32.35 -14.68 -30.66
CA ASP A 602 32.72 -13.38 -31.23
C ASP A 602 32.79 -12.29 -30.15
N LEU A 603 31.87 -12.29 -29.18
CA LEU A 603 31.86 -11.35 -28.05
C LEU A 603 33.03 -11.59 -27.09
N ILE A 604 33.36 -12.85 -26.79
CA ILE A 604 34.56 -13.22 -26.00
C ILE A 604 35.86 -12.85 -26.76
N SER A 605 35.87 -12.96 -28.09
CA SER A 605 36.99 -12.49 -28.93
C SER A 605 37.16 -10.97 -28.93
N ILE A 606 36.06 -10.21 -28.89
CA ILE A 606 36.07 -8.75 -28.80
C ILE A 606 36.56 -8.29 -27.41
N LEU A 607 36.07 -8.92 -26.33
CA LEU A 607 36.51 -8.65 -24.95
C LEU A 607 38.00 -8.97 -24.70
N ASN A 608 38.58 -9.93 -25.42
CA ASN A 608 40.02 -10.24 -25.35
C ASN A 608 40.90 -9.36 -26.25
N LYS A 609 40.35 -8.70 -27.27
CA LYS A 609 41.10 -7.82 -28.18
C LYS A 609 41.32 -6.42 -27.60
N ASP A 610 40.37 -5.90 -26.82
CA ASP A 610 40.49 -4.55 -26.24
C ASP A 610 41.44 -4.47 -25.03
N ASN A 611 41.75 -5.60 -24.38
CA ASN A 611 42.77 -5.67 -23.31
C ASN A 611 44.21 -5.87 -23.81
N LYS A 612 44.45 -5.96 -25.13
CA LYS A 612 45.82 -6.00 -25.70
C LYS A 612 46.28 -4.70 -26.34
N ASN A 613 45.40 -3.69 -26.45
CA ASN A 613 45.71 -2.46 -27.19
C ASN A 613 45.64 -1.14 -26.39
N LYS A 614 45.48 -1.16 -25.07
CA LYS A 614 45.72 0.02 -24.21
C LYS A 614 46.37 -0.35 -22.88
N ASN A 615 47.67 -0.04 -22.83
CA ASN A 615 48.64 -0.03 -21.71
C ASN A 615 49.18 -1.36 -21.22
#